data_AF-A0A381PMT0-F1
#
_entry.id   AF-A0A381PMT0-F1
#
_cell.length_a   1.000
_cell.length_b   1.000
_cell.length_c   1.000
_cell.angle_alpha   90.00
_cell.angle_beta   90.00
_cell.angle_gamma   90.00
#
_symmetry.space_group_name_H-M   'P 1'
#
loop_
_entity.id
_entity.type
_entity.pdbx_description
1 polymer ?
#
loop_
_entity_poly.entity_id
_entity_poly.type
_entity_poly.pdbx_seq_one_letter_code
_entity_poly.pdbx_strand_id
1 'polypeptide(L)'
;MPVDKEAELARVTNLRGFRYGLHDFLAEVDPNFLKAVNDTVETQYINTQILDRKTKEIAIIVACISQVDLASHLQIHLHAAVQAGATGEEILSVINLVGDWIGHVARIRALEAWRIYFRPDLPTIDRVIELRDTAK
;
A
#
# COMPACT_ATOMS: atom_id res chain seq x y z
N MET A 1 -31.23 -5.39 -10.13
CA MET A 1 -30.97 -6.45 -9.13
C MET A 1 -30.12 -5.83 -8.03
N PRO A 2 -30.30 -6.21 -6.74
CA PRO A 2 -29.39 -5.78 -5.69
C PRO A 2 -27.97 -6.26 -6.01
N VAL A 3 -26.97 -5.43 -5.68
CA VAL A 3 -25.56 -5.80 -5.83
C VAL A 3 -25.26 -6.98 -4.91
N ASP A 4 -24.62 -8.01 -5.48
CA ASP A 4 -24.13 -9.16 -4.71
C ASP A 4 -22.83 -8.76 -4.01
N LYS A 5 -22.92 -8.62 -2.69
CA LYS A 5 -21.82 -8.24 -1.80
C LYS A 5 -20.63 -9.17 -1.91
N GLU A 6 -20.86 -10.49 -1.86
CA GLU A 6 -19.76 -11.47 -1.86
C GLU A 6 -19.07 -11.51 -3.22
N ALA A 7 -19.84 -11.33 -4.30
CA ALA A 7 -19.29 -11.20 -5.64
C ALA A 7 -18.42 -9.93 -5.78
N GLU A 8 -18.87 -8.77 -5.27
CA GLU A 8 -18.08 -7.53 -5.32
C GLU A 8 -16.85 -7.59 -4.42
N LEU A 9 -16.95 -8.22 -3.26
CA LEU A 9 -15.80 -8.51 -2.41
C LEU A 9 -14.79 -9.43 -3.13
N ALA A 10 -15.22 -10.51 -3.76
CA ALA A 10 -14.33 -11.35 -4.55
C ALA A 10 -13.67 -10.57 -5.71
N ARG A 11 -14.45 -9.71 -6.37
CA ARG A 11 -13.98 -8.82 -7.44
C ARG A 11 -12.91 -7.85 -6.97
N VAL A 12 -13.00 -7.31 -5.74
CA VAL A 12 -11.95 -6.48 -5.12
C VAL A 12 -10.59 -7.18 -5.24
N THR A 13 -10.48 -8.39 -4.71
CA THR A 13 -9.21 -9.13 -4.67
C THR A 13 -8.77 -9.55 -6.06
N ASN A 14 -9.69 -10.03 -6.90
CA ASN A 14 -9.36 -10.51 -8.25
C ASN A 14 -8.82 -9.39 -9.16
N LEU A 15 -9.35 -8.17 -9.05
CA LEU A 15 -8.89 -7.05 -9.87
C LEU A 15 -7.50 -6.59 -9.46
N ARG A 16 -7.27 -6.39 -8.16
CA ARG A 16 -6.10 -5.65 -7.69
C ARG A 16 -5.02 -6.50 -7.01
N GLY A 17 -5.32 -7.75 -6.66
CA GLY A 17 -4.42 -8.67 -5.96
C GLY A 17 -4.46 -8.54 -4.42
N PHE A 18 -5.28 -7.65 -3.87
CA PHE A 18 -5.41 -7.45 -2.44
C PHE A 18 -6.81 -7.02 -2.03
N ARG A 19 -7.11 -7.21 -0.74
CA ARG A 19 -8.23 -6.57 -0.06
C ARG A 19 -7.71 -5.91 1.22
N TYR A 20 -8.12 -4.68 1.44
CA TYR A 20 -7.90 -3.92 2.67
C TYR A 20 -9.21 -3.77 3.46
N GLY A 21 -9.15 -3.57 4.78
CA GLY A 21 -10.35 -3.52 5.64
C GLY A 21 -11.40 -2.49 5.23
N LEU A 22 -11.00 -1.41 4.55
CA LEU A 22 -11.92 -0.45 3.93
C LEU A 22 -12.95 -1.14 3.01
N HIS A 23 -12.56 -2.17 2.26
CA HIS A 23 -13.46 -2.84 1.32
C HIS A 23 -14.52 -3.68 2.03
N ASP A 24 -14.13 -4.39 3.09
CA ASP A 24 -15.10 -5.13 3.91
C ASP A 24 -16.07 -4.15 4.58
N PHE A 25 -15.56 -3.02 5.08
CA PHE A 25 -16.41 -1.96 5.63
C PHE A 25 -17.41 -1.42 4.59
N LEU A 26 -16.97 -1.10 3.38
CA LEU A 26 -17.87 -0.64 2.31
C LEU A 26 -18.88 -1.72 1.91
N ALA A 27 -18.47 -2.99 1.91
CA ALA A 27 -19.37 -4.11 1.62
C ALA A 27 -20.52 -4.23 2.64
N GLU A 28 -20.27 -3.93 3.91
CA GLU A 28 -21.33 -3.94 4.94
C GLU A 28 -22.22 -2.69 4.90
N VAL A 29 -21.62 -1.52 4.63
CA VAL A 29 -22.31 -0.23 4.76
C VAL A 29 -23.03 0.18 3.47
N ASP A 30 -22.39 -0.02 2.32
CA ASP A 30 -22.95 0.33 1.00
C ASP A 30 -22.32 -0.51 -0.13
N PRO A 31 -22.88 -1.71 -0.42
CA PRO A 31 -22.42 -2.56 -1.52
C PRO A 31 -22.45 -1.88 -2.89
N ASN A 32 -23.36 -0.93 -3.13
CA ASN A 32 -23.41 -0.21 -4.40
C ASN A 32 -22.21 0.73 -4.53
N PHE A 33 -21.80 1.37 -3.44
CA PHE A 33 -20.60 2.18 -3.42
C PHE A 33 -19.33 1.34 -3.57
N LEU A 34 -19.25 0.16 -2.93
CA LEU A 34 -18.13 -0.78 -3.18
C LEU A 34 -18.03 -1.14 -4.67
N LYS A 35 -19.17 -1.42 -5.31
CA LYS A 35 -19.21 -1.68 -6.76
C LYS A 35 -18.70 -0.46 -7.56
N ALA A 36 -19.14 0.74 -7.24
CA ALA A 36 -18.70 1.96 -7.93
C ALA A 36 -17.19 2.21 -7.78
N VAL A 37 -16.63 1.89 -6.61
CA VAL A 37 -15.17 1.89 -6.38
C VAL A 37 -14.49 0.85 -7.26
N ASN A 38 -14.99 -0.39 -7.31
CA ASN A 38 -14.44 -1.44 -8.18
C ASN A 38 -14.48 -1.04 -9.66
N ASP A 39 -15.60 -0.47 -10.14
CA ASP A 39 -15.74 0.01 -11.52
C ASP A 39 -14.70 1.09 -11.86
N THR A 40 -14.47 2.02 -10.92
CA THR A 40 -13.46 3.08 -11.06
C THR A 40 -12.04 2.51 -11.08
N VAL A 41 -11.73 1.60 -10.16
CA VAL A 41 -10.42 0.93 -10.06
C VAL A 41 -10.13 0.12 -11.31
N GLU A 42 -11.10 -0.64 -11.81
CA GLU A 42 -10.97 -1.41 -13.05
C GLU A 42 -10.66 -0.49 -14.24
N THR A 43 -11.37 0.62 -14.36
CA THR A 43 -11.19 1.56 -15.47
C THR A 43 -9.84 2.29 -15.41
N GLN A 44 -9.52 2.90 -14.26
CA GLN A 44 -8.42 3.87 -14.15
C GLN A 44 -7.10 3.22 -13.74
N TYR A 45 -7.15 2.13 -12.99
CA TYR A 45 -5.96 1.52 -12.41
C TYR A 45 -5.61 0.19 -13.08
N ILE A 46 -6.60 -0.66 -13.38
CA ILE A 46 -6.36 -1.93 -14.07
C ILE A 46 -6.20 -1.73 -15.59
N ASN A 47 -7.19 -1.12 -16.26
CA ASN A 47 -7.33 -1.18 -17.71
C ASN A 47 -6.60 -0.09 -18.51
N THR A 48 -6.04 0.95 -17.88
CA THR A 48 -5.30 1.97 -18.64
C THR A 48 -3.96 1.44 -19.17
N GLN A 49 -3.70 1.66 -20.46
CA GLN A 49 -2.58 1.07 -21.21
C GLN A 49 -1.35 1.97 -21.33
N ILE A 50 -1.41 3.23 -20.90
CA ILE A 50 -0.27 4.16 -21.05
C ILE A 50 0.82 3.84 -20.03
N LEU A 51 0.45 3.69 -18.75
CA LEU A 51 1.37 3.28 -17.69
C LEU A 51 1.17 1.80 -17.40
N ASP A 52 2.26 1.04 -17.37
CA ASP A 52 2.22 -0.34 -16.92
C ASP A 52 1.85 -0.43 -15.43
N ARG A 53 1.49 -1.63 -14.96
CA ARG A 53 1.04 -1.83 -13.59
C ARG A 53 2.14 -1.48 -12.57
N LYS A 54 3.39 -1.85 -12.84
CA LYS A 54 4.54 -1.58 -11.95
C LYS A 54 4.73 -0.08 -11.75
N THR A 55 4.66 0.71 -12.81
CA THR A 55 4.82 2.16 -12.79
C THR A 55 3.70 2.82 -11.99
N LYS A 56 2.46 2.36 -12.14
CA LYS A 56 1.31 2.84 -11.35
C LYS A 56 1.53 2.58 -9.86
N GLU A 57 1.95 1.38 -9.47
CA GLU A 57 2.18 1.08 -8.06
C GLU A 57 3.33 1.88 -7.49
N ILE A 58 4.41 2.08 -8.24
CA ILE A 58 5.51 2.95 -7.80
C ILE A 58 4.99 4.37 -7.56
N ALA A 59 4.17 4.92 -8.47
CA ALA A 59 3.57 6.24 -8.29
C ALA A 59 2.66 6.30 -7.06
N ILE A 60 1.83 5.27 -6.82
CA ILE A 60 0.96 5.20 -5.64
C ILE A 60 1.76 5.04 -4.36
N ILE A 61 2.81 4.22 -4.35
CA ILE A 61 3.76 4.10 -3.23
C ILE A 61 4.32 5.47 -2.88
N VAL A 62 4.81 6.24 -3.86
CA VAL A 62 5.31 7.60 -3.63
C VAL A 62 4.22 8.52 -3.08
N ALA A 63 2.98 8.42 -3.55
CA ALA A 63 1.85 9.19 -3.02
C ALA A 63 1.55 8.82 -1.55
N CYS A 64 1.47 7.54 -1.21
CA CYS A 64 1.29 7.05 0.16
C CYS A 64 2.43 7.53 1.09
N ILE A 65 3.69 7.47 0.63
CA ILE A 65 4.83 7.99 1.40
C ILE A 65 4.66 9.50 1.63
N SER A 66 4.28 10.25 0.59
CA SER A 66 4.08 11.71 0.66
C SER A 66 2.97 12.13 1.64
N GLN A 67 1.98 11.26 1.85
CA GLN A 67 0.87 11.47 2.80
C GLN A 67 1.16 10.91 4.21
N VAL A 68 2.35 10.33 4.44
CA VAL A 68 2.70 9.66 5.71
C VAL A 68 1.67 8.58 6.08
N ASP A 69 1.26 7.81 5.07
CA ASP A 69 0.19 6.83 5.16
C ASP A 69 0.49 5.72 6.20
N LEU A 70 -0.54 4.94 6.54
CA LEU A 70 -0.44 3.78 7.40
C LEU A 70 0.47 2.73 6.74
N ALA A 71 1.38 2.14 7.51
CA ALA A 71 2.29 1.12 6.99
C ALA A 71 1.54 -0.09 6.40
N SER A 72 0.40 -0.48 6.97
CA SER A 72 -0.45 -1.56 6.44
C SER A 72 -1.15 -1.20 5.13
N HIS A 73 -1.48 0.07 4.92
CA HIS A 73 -2.06 0.55 3.67
C HIS A 73 -0.98 0.74 2.59
N LEU A 74 0.22 1.16 2.95
CA LEU A 74 1.35 1.15 2.01
C LEU A 74 1.74 -0.30 1.62
N GLN A 75 1.66 -1.25 2.57
CA GLN A 75 2.01 -2.66 2.34
C GLN A 75 1.22 -3.32 1.20
N ILE A 76 -0.08 -3.02 1.05
CA ILE A 76 -0.88 -3.57 -0.05
C ILE A 76 -0.40 -3.10 -1.42
N HIS A 77 0.15 -1.88 -1.52
CA HIS A 77 0.75 -1.36 -2.76
C HIS A 77 2.15 -1.92 -2.99
N LEU A 78 2.92 -2.22 -1.93
CA LEU A 78 4.15 -3.00 -2.07
C LEU A 78 3.85 -4.39 -2.64
N HIS A 79 2.80 -5.05 -2.14
CA HIS A 79 2.34 -6.33 -2.65
C HIS A 79 1.98 -6.26 -4.14
N ALA A 80 1.13 -5.31 -4.51
CA ALA A 80 0.71 -5.13 -5.89
C ALA A 80 1.88 -4.79 -6.83
N ALA A 81 2.86 -4.00 -6.37
CA ALA A 81 4.07 -3.69 -7.13
C ALA A 81 4.88 -4.97 -7.42
N VAL A 82 5.04 -5.83 -6.42
CA VAL A 82 5.75 -7.11 -6.56
C VAL A 82 5.03 -8.04 -7.53
N GLN A 83 3.69 -8.14 -7.44
CA GLN A 83 2.91 -8.92 -8.41
C GLN A 83 3.03 -8.36 -9.83
N ALA A 84 3.34 -7.07 -9.98
CA ALA A 84 3.63 -6.42 -11.25
C ALA A 84 5.11 -6.50 -11.69
N GLY A 85 5.96 -7.22 -10.96
CA GLY A 85 7.37 -7.43 -11.31
C GLY A 85 8.35 -6.41 -10.70
N ALA A 86 7.95 -5.69 -9.67
CA ALA A 86 8.90 -4.92 -8.85
C ALA A 86 9.68 -5.84 -7.90
N THR A 87 10.94 -5.52 -7.62
CA THR A 87 11.73 -6.19 -6.58
C THR A 87 11.75 -5.40 -5.28
N GLY A 88 12.12 -6.06 -4.18
CA GLY A 88 12.29 -5.40 -2.89
C GLY A 88 13.36 -4.30 -2.94
N GLU A 89 14.43 -4.52 -3.71
CA GLU A 89 15.52 -3.57 -3.94
C GLU A 89 15.04 -2.33 -4.71
N GLU A 90 14.23 -2.49 -5.76
CA GLU A 90 13.67 -1.36 -6.50
C GLU A 90 12.79 -0.50 -5.60
N ILE A 91 11.92 -1.12 -4.81
CA ILE A 91 11.03 -0.41 -3.88
C ILE A 91 11.85 0.29 -2.79
N LEU A 92 12.87 -0.36 -2.23
CA LEU A 92 13.76 0.26 -1.25
C LEU A 92 14.50 1.46 -1.85
N SER A 93 14.95 1.36 -3.11
CA SER A 93 15.57 2.47 -3.84
C SER A 93 14.60 3.64 -4.01
N VAL A 94 13.33 3.38 -4.36
CA VAL A 94 12.29 4.42 -4.44
C VAL A 94 12.08 5.10 -3.10
N ILE A 95 11.92 4.33 -2.01
CA ILE A 95 11.71 4.86 -0.65
C ILE A 95 12.87 5.78 -0.24
N ASN A 96 14.12 5.35 -0.48
CA ASN A 96 15.29 6.15 -0.15
C ASN A 96 15.38 7.42 -1.00
N LEU A 97 15.11 7.31 -2.31
CA LEU A 97 15.12 8.45 -3.23
C LEU A 97 14.11 9.52 -2.80
N VAL A 98 12.84 9.15 -2.61
CA VAL A 98 11.79 10.14 -2.30
C VAL A 98 11.81 10.59 -0.84
N GLY A 99 12.34 9.75 0.06
CA GLY A 99 12.43 10.05 1.48
C GLY A 99 13.27 11.30 1.77
N ASP A 100 14.30 11.56 0.98
CA ASP A 100 15.16 12.75 1.13
C ASP A 100 14.43 14.04 0.70
N TRP A 101 13.43 13.95 -0.18
CA TRP A 101 12.62 15.08 -0.64
C TRP A 101 11.37 15.31 0.22
N ILE A 102 10.73 14.24 0.68
CA ILE A 102 9.47 14.29 1.45
C ILE A 102 9.76 14.51 2.94
N GLY A 103 10.83 13.91 3.46
CA GLY A 103 11.27 14.05 4.83
C GLY A 103 11.42 12.72 5.58
N HIS A 104 12.23 12.77 6.64
CA HIS A 104 12.67 11.58 7.38
C HIS A 104 11.53 10.78 8.02
N VAL A 105 10.48 11.45 8.53
CA VAL A 105 9.34 10.75 9.18
C VAL A 105 8.58 9.89 8.18
N ALA A 106 8.30 10.43 6.98
CA ALA A 106 7.67 9.69 5.89
C ALA A 106 8.53 8.48 5.47
N ARG A 107 9.84 8.69 5.33
CA ARG A 107 10.80 7.63 5.00
C ARG A 107 10.80 6.50 6.03
N ILE A 108 10.83 6.82 7.33
CA ILE A 108 10.81 5.80 8.40
C ILE A 108 9.52 4.97 8.35
N ARG A 109 8.37 5.61 8.16
CA ARG A 109 7.08 4.91 7.97
C ARG A 109 7.08 3.99 6.75
N ALA A 110 7.66 4.45 5.65
CA ALA A 110 7.79 3.66 4.44
C ALA A 110 8.70 2.44 4.61
N LEU A 111 9.83 2.63 5.31
CA LEU A 111 10.73 1.53 5.67
C LEU A 111 10.07 0.51 6.59
N GLU A 112 9.15 0.93 7.46
CA GLU A 112 8.39 0.00 8.27
C GLU A 112 7.42 -0.85 7.41
N ALA A 113 6.73 -0.24 6.43
CA ALA A 113 5.92 -1.00 5.48
C ALA A 113 6.75 -2.00 4.67
N TRP A 114 7.94 -1.56 4.22
CA TRP A 114 8.89 -2.43 3.51
C TRP A 114 9.35 -3.59 4.39
N ARG A 115 9.73 -3.32 5.66
CA ARG A 115 10.12 -4.34 6.63
C ARG A 115 9.00 -5.35 6.84
N ILE A 116 7.77 -4.89 7.10
CA ILE A 116 6.61 -5.79 7.30
C ILE A 116 6.46 -6.75 6.12
N TYR A 117 6.65 -6.27 4.88
CA TYR A 117 6.45 -7.08 3.69
C TYR A 117 7.64 -8.02 3.37
N PHE A 118 8.87 -7.49 3.38
CA PHE A 118 10.06 -8.20 2.88
C PHE A 118 10.90 -8.86 3.97
N ARG A 119 10.86 -8.33 5.20
CA ARG A 119 11.66 -8.78 6.35
C ARG A 119 10.84 -8.82 7.65
N PRO A 120 9.70 -9.53 7.68
CA PRO A 120 8.87 -9.61 8.88
C PRO A 120 9.59 -10.29 10.05
N ASP A 121 10.69 -11.00 9.78
CA ASP A 121 11.60 -11.58 10.76
C ASP A 121 12.35 -10.53 11.61
N LEU A 122 12.50 -9.30 11.10
CA LEU A 122 13.13 -8.21 11.83
C LEU A 122 12.12 -7.52 12.76
N PRO A 123 12.53 -7.06 13.96
CA PRO A 123 11.66 -6.29 14.85
C PRO A 123 11.19 -4.96 14.24
N THR A 124 9.99 -4.51 14.61
CA THR A 124 9.41 -3.23 14.14
C THR A 124 10.33 -2.05 14.38
N ILE A 125 10.43 -1.13 13.41
CA ILE A 125 11.21 0.09 13.56
C ILE A 125 10.67 0.98 14.68
N ASP A 126 9.35 0.96 14.91
CA ASP A 126 8.70 1.73 15.97
C ASP A 126 8.91 1.08 17.34
N ARG A 127 10.14 1.21 17.86
CA ARG A 127 10.53 0.72 19.18
C ARG A 127 11.66 1.53 19.78
N VAL A 128 11.65 1.64 21.09
CA VAL A 128 12.80 2.13 21.86
C VAL A 128 13.76 0.95 22.09
N ILE A 129 14.98 1.03 21.56
CA ILE A 129 16.00 -0.02 21.76
C ILE A 129 16.71 0.16 23.10
N GLU A 130 17.10 1.39 23.40
CA GLU A 130 17.87 1.73 24.58
C GLU A 130 17.68 3.23 24.87
N LEU A 131 17.55 3.58 26.15
CA LEU A 131 17.67 4.94 26.64
C LEU A 131 18.80 4.94 27.66
N ARG A 132 19.67 5.95 27.61
CA ARG A 132 20.77 6.14 28.56
C ARG A 132 20.67 7.53 29.16
N ASP A 133 20.77 7.61 30.48
CA ASP A 133 20.92 8.88 31.17
C ASP A 133 22.31 9.45 30.85
N THR A 134 22.36 10.65 30.28
CA THR A 134 23.62 11.34 29.95
C THR A 134 24.10 12.26 31.07
N ALA A 135 23.34 12.36 32.16
CA ALA A 135 23.68 13.19 33.30
C ALA A 135 24.79 12.54 34.15
N LYS A 136 25.94 13.21 34.19
CA LYS A 136 26.83 13.21 35.35
C LYS A 136 26.59 14.48 36.14
#